data_AF-A0A2M8IXW4-F1
#
_entry.id   AF-A0A2M8IXW4-F1
#
_cell.length_a   1.000
_cell.length_b   1.000
_cell.length_c   1.000
_cell.angle_alpha   90.00
_cell.angle_beta   90.00
_cell.angle_gamma   90.00
#
_symmetry.space_group_name_H-M   'P 1'
#
loop_
_entity.id
_entity.type
_entity.pdbx_description
1 polymer ?
#
loop_
_entity_poly.entity_id
_entity_poly.type
_entity_poly.pdbx_seq_one_letter_code
_entity_poly.pdbx_strand_id
1 'polypeptide(L)'
;MPPLPPVAPQLLGLTLHRLAAELRALQAEARAVDAAIGQALLDGAPAPGATLASLQRIDLIVQSLGALGAYLAALPAQLPADPQIDINAPLGWIPLRDLARRLSGGCRRPVIDAQGEICGEVDLF
;
A
#
# COMPACT_ATOMS: atom_id res chain seq x y z
N MET A 1 -5.78 -19.16 -15.96
CA MET A 1 -4.94 -18.75 -14.82
C MET A 1 -5.55 -19.28 -13.53
N PRO A 2 -4.78 -19.91 -12.63
CA PRO A 2 -5.36 -20.55 -11.44
C PRO A 2 -5.82 -19.51 -10.40
N PRO A 3 -6.91 -19.77 -9.66
CA PRO A 3 -7.41 -18.92 -8.58
C PRO A 3 -6.42 -18.85 -7.40
N LEU A 4 -6.54 -17.81 -6.55
CA LEU A 4 -5.84 -17.80 -5.25
C LEU A 4 -6.33 -19.01 -4.43
N PRO A 5 -5.44 -19.70 -3.69
CA PRO A 5 -5.87 -20.78 -2.82
C PRO A 5 -6.82 -20.21 -1.75
N PRO A 6 -7.84 -20.99 -1.33
CA PRO A 6 -8.76 -20.57 -0.29
C PRO A 6 -7.98 -20.32 1.01
N VAL A 7 -8.32 -19.22 1.65
CA VAL A 7 -7.70 -18.74 2.88
C VAL A 7 -8.59 -19.11 4.06
N ALA A 8 -8.00 -19.62 5.14
CA ALA A 8 -8.78 -19.90 6.36
C ALA A 8 -9.40 -18.59 6.91
N PRO A 9 -10.53 -18.67 7.64
CA PRO A 9 -11.07 -17.52 8.36
C PRO A 9 -10.00 -16.86 9.22
N GLN A 10 -9.99 -15.52 9.20
CA GLN A 10 -8.95 -14.73 9.86
C GLN A 10 -9.54 -13.85 10.93
N LEU A 11 -8.75 -13.57 11.96
CA LEU A 11 -9.10 -12.57 12.94
C LEU A 11 -9.30 -11.20 12.25
N LEU A 12 -10.40 -10.54 12.57
CA LEU A 12 -10.71 -9.20 12.06
C LEU A 12 -9.59 -8.22 12.40
N GLY A 13 -9.06 -8.29 13.63
CA GLY A 13 -7.93 -7.49 14.08
C GLY A 13 -6.72 -7.68 13.18
N LEU A 14 -6.37 -8.92 12.82
CA LEU A 14 -5.26 -9.21 11.90
C LEU A 14 -5.51 -8.63 10.50
N THR A 15 -6.74 -8.72 10.00
CA THR A 15 -7.11 -8.18 8.69
C THR A 15 -6.99 -6.66 8.66
N LEU A 16 -7.42 -5.97 9.72
CA LEU A 16 -7.29 -4.52 9.88
C LEU A 16 -5.82 -4.08 9.94
N HIS A 17 -4.96 -4.81 10.65
CA HIS A 17 -3.52 -4.53 10.67
C HIS A 17 -2.88 -4.65 9.29
N ARG A 18 -3.28 -5.63 8.48
CA ARG A 18 -2.76 -5.76 7.11
C ARG A 18 -3.23 -4.65 6.19
N LEU A 19 -4.50 -4.25 6.28
CA LEU A 19 -4.99 -3.07 5.57
C LEU A 19 -4.22 -1.81 5.97
N ALA A 20 -3.97 -1.62 7.27
CA ALA A 20 -3.15 -0.52 7.75
C ALA A 20 -1.71 -0.55 7.19
N ALA A 21 -1.10 -1.73 7.12
CA ALA A 21 0.23 -1.90 6.53
C ALA A 21 0.26 -1.57 5.03
N GLU A 22 -0.75 -1.99 4.26
CA GLU A 22 -0.88 -1.64 2.83
C GLU A 22 -1.05 -0.14 2.61
N LEU A 23 -1.84 0.55 3.44
CA LEU A 23 -1.98 2.00 3.34
C LEU A 23 -0.67 2.74 3.65
N ARG A 24 0.12 2.25 4.61
CA ARG A 24 1.45 2.80 4.91
C ARG A 24 2.44 2.53 3.78
N ALA A 25 2.37 1.36 3.13
CA ALA A 25 3.19 1.07 1.96
C ALA A 25 2.86 2.02 0.79
N LEU A 26 1.57 2.22 0.49
CA LEU A 26 1.12 3.18 -0.53
C LEU A 26 1.53 4.62 -0.17
N GLN A 27 1.47 4.99 1.11
CA GLN A 27 1.95 6.29 1.58
C GLN A 27 3.45 6.47 1.30
N ALA A 28 4.27 5.46 1.57
CA ALA A 28 5.70 5.50 1.32
C ALA A 28 6.02 5.59 -0.18
N GLU A 29 5.34 4.79 -1.01
CA GLU A 29 5.48 4.83 -2.47
C GLU A 29 5.07 6.20 -3.03
N ALA A 30 3.96 6.78 -2.55
CA ALA A 30 3.52 8.11 -2.96
C ALA A 30 4.52 9.22 -2.57
N ARG A 31 5.15 9.13 -1.38
CA ARG A 31 6.21 10.06 -0.96
C ARG A 31 7.45 9.96 -1.86
N ALA A 32 7.84 8.75 -2.25
CA ALA A 32 8.98 8.56 -3.14
C ALA A 32 8.72 9.18 -4.52
N VAL A 33 7.51 9.01 -5.05
CA VAL A 33 7.08 9.66 -6.30
C VAL A 33 7.08 11.19 -6.16
N ASP A 34 6.52 11.73 -5.07
CA ASP A 34 6.48 13.17 -4.82
C ASP A 34 7.90 13.78 -4.77
N ALA A 35 8.82 13.12 -4.06
CA ALA A 35 10.22 13.54 -3.96
C ALA A 35 10.93 13.49 -5.32
N ALA A 36 10.73 12.44 -6.12
CA ALA A 36 11.32 12.31 -7.45
C ALA A 36 10.82 13.40 -8.41
N ILE A 37 9.53 13.73 -8.36
CA ILE A 37 8.95 14.84 -9.15
C ILE A 37 9.53 16.17 -8.67
N GLY A 38 9.58 16.40 -7.35
CA GLY A 38 10.17 17.60 -6.76
C GLY A 38 11.62 17.83 -7.22
N GLN A 39 12.44 16.77 -7.20
CA GLN A 39 13.83 16.83 -7.65
C GLN A 39 13.92 17.15 -9.15
N ALA A 40 13.16 16.44 -10.00
CA ALA A 40 13.17 16.66 -11.45
C ALA A 40 12.76 18.10 -11.84
N LEU A 41 11.90 18.74 -11.05
CA LEU A 41 11.49 20.13 -11.27
C LEU A 41 12.53 21.15 -10.83
N LEU A 42 13.27 20.87 -9.75
CA LEU A 42 14.37 21.73 -9.31
C LEU A 42 15.54 21.70 -10.30
N ASP A 43 15.75 20.57 -10.97
CA ASP A 43 16.82 20.40 -11.97
C ASP A 43 16.47 21.00 -13.35
N GLY A 44 15.24 21.45 -13.58
CA GLY A 44 14.77 21.92 -14.88
C GLY A 44 13.79 23.10 -14.84
N ALA A 45 14.31 24.33 -14.88
CA ALA A 45 13.56 25.59 -15.06
C ALA A 45 12.41 25.86 -14.04
N PRO A 46 11.94 27.11 -13.87
CA PRO A 46 10.91 27.41 -12.87
C PRO A 46 9.61 26.63 -13.15
N ALA A 47 9.18 25.84 -12.16
CA ALA A 47 7.98 25.01 -12.26
C ALA A 47 6.71 25.88 -12.41
N PRO A 48 5.81 25.57 -13.36
CA PRO A 48 4.53 26.25 -13.49
C PRO A 48 3.66 26.11 -12.23
N GLY A 49 2.80 27.09 -11.94
CA GLY A 49 1.88 27.03 -10.78
C GLY A 49 0.95 25.80 -10.77
N ALA A 50 0.62 25.25 -11.94
CA ALA A 50 -0.14 24.00 -12.06
C ALA A 50 0.62 22.78 -11.49
N THR A 51 1.96 22.79 -11.57
CA THR A 51 2.81 21.72 -11.04
C THR A 51 2.89 21.76 -9.52
N LEU A 52 3.00 22.97 -8.93
CA LEU A 52 2.95 23.14 -7.48
C LEU A 52 1.61 22.68 -6.89
N ALA A 53 0.49 22.99 -7.56
CA ALA A 53 -0.83 22.52 -7.13
C ALA A 53 -0.94 20.98 -7.19
N SER A 54 -0.32 20.34 -8.18
CA SER A 54 -0.24 18.87 -8.25
C SER A 54 0.55 18.26 -7.09
N LEU A 55 1.71 18.83 -6.74
CA LEU A 55 2.51 18.37 -5.58
C LEU A 55 1.73 18.49 -4.27
N GLN A 56 1.04 19.61 -4.05
CA GLN A 56 0.19 19.79 -2.87
C GLN A 56 -0.93 18.73 -2.78
N ARG A 57 -1.50 18.33 -3.92
CA ARG A 57 -2.52 17.27 -3.95
C ARG A 57 -1.91 15.90 -3.63
N ILE A 58 -0.68 15.62 -4.07
CA ILE A 58 0.04 14.39 -3.73
C ILE A 58 0.35 14.34 -2.22
N ASP A 59 0.82 15.45 -1.65
CA ASP A 59 1.05 15.55 -0.20
C ASP A 59 -0.23 15.29 0.61
N LEU A 60 -1.36 15.85 0.19
CA LEU A 60 -2.66 15.57 0.82
C LEU A 60 -3.04 14.08 0.76
N ILE A 61 -2.76 13.41 -0.38
CA ILE A 61 -2.98 11.97 -0.52
C ILE A 61 -2.08 11.19 0.44
N VAL A 62 -0.79 11.54 0.51
CA VAL A 62 0.18 10.96 1.44
C VAL A 62 -0.29 11.10 2.89
N GLN A 63 -0.75 12.28 3.30
CA GLN A 63 -1.25 12.50 4.65
C GLN A 63 -2.52 11.69 4.93
N SER A 64 -3.44 11.64 3.97
CA SER A 64 -4.69 10.89 4.08
C SER A 64 -4.45 9.38 4.22
N LEU A 65 -3.55 8.81 3.42
CA LEU A 65 -3.18 7.39 3.51
C LEU A 65 -2.58 7.06 4.89
N GLY A 66 -1.71 7.93 5.41
CA GLY A 66 -1.13 7.78 6.74
C GLY A 66 -2.18 7.83 7.85
N ALA A 67 -3.09 8.79 7.79
CA ALA A 67 -4.16 8.95 8.77
C ALA A 67 -5.10 7.73 8.78
N LEU A 68 -5.51 7.25 7.60
CA LEU A 68 -6.33 6.05 7.47
C LEU A 68 -5.59 4.80 7.97
N GLY A 69 -4.31 4.63 7.64
CA GLY A 69 -3.48 3.53 8.14
C GLY A 69 -3.34 3.56 9.67
N ALA A 70 -3.16 4.73 10.27
CA ALA A 70 -3.10 4.89 11.73
C ALA A 70 -4.45 4.56 12.38
N TYR A 71 -5.55 5.04 11.82
CA TYR A 71 -6.90 4.74 12.28
C TYR A 71 -7.20 3.24 12.26
N LEU A 72 -6.95 2.56 11.13
CA LEU A 72 -7.17 1.12 11.00
C LEU A 72 -6.27 0.29 11.94
N ALA A 73 -5.04 0.75 12.21
CA ALA A 73 -4.15 0.09 13.16
C ALA A 73 -4.59 0.24 14.64
N ALA A 74 -5.36 1.29 14.96
CA ALA A 74 -5.85 1.53 16.30
C ALA A 74 -7.16 0.76 16.62
N LEU A 75 -7.97 0.46 15.61
CA LEU A 75 -9.25 -0.24 15.76
C LEU A 75 -9.17 -1.60 16.47
N PRO A 76 -8.18 -2.47 16.21
CA PRO A 76 -8.10 -3.78 16.85
C PRO A 76 -8.05 -3.73 18.39
N ALA A 77 -7.44 -2.68 18.96
CA ALA A 77 -7.39 -2.49 20.41
C ALA A 77 -8.75 -2.11 21.03
N GLN A 78 -9.71 -1.67 20.21
CA GLN A 78 -11.06 -1.28 20.62
C GLN A 78 -12.08 -2.39 20.37
N LEU A 79 -11.67 -3.53 19.81
CA LEU A 79 -12.55 -4.66 19.57
C LEU A 79 -12.75 -5.46 20.87
N PRO A 80 -13.98 -5.52 21.43
CA PRO A 80 -14.24 -6.24 22.68
C PRO A 80 -14.05 -7.76 22.55
N ALA A 81 -14.13 -8.28 21.33
CA ALA A 81 -13.70 -9.62 20.92
C ALA A 81 -13.10 -9.51 19.52
N ASP A 82 -12.17 -10.39 19.17
CA ASP A 82 -11.56 -10.45 17.83
C ASP A 82 -12.27 -11.52 16.98
N PRO A 83 -13.37 -11.21 16.27
CA PRO A 83 -14.12 -12.20 15.54
C PRO A 83 -13.33 -12.72 14.34
N GLN A 84 -13.56 -13.99 13.99
CA GLN A 84 -13.09 -14.53 12.72
C GLN A 84 -14.01 -14.08 11.59
N ILE A 85 -13.41 -13.65 10.48
CA ILE A 85 -14.10 -13.25 9.26
C ILE A 85 -13.59 -14.09 8.08
N ASP A 86 -14.49 -14.43 7.17
CA ASP A 86 -14.12 -14.98 5.86
C ASP A 86 -13.83 -13.83 4.89
N ILE A 87 -12.60 -13.79 4.39
CA ILE A 87 -12.14 -12.75 3.46
C ILE A 87 -12.03 -13.24 2.02
N ASN A 88 -12.34 -14.52 1.72
CA ASN A 88 -12.15 -15.08 0.38
C ASN A 88 -12.98 -14.35 -0.68
N ALA A 89 -14.25 -14.07 -0.40
CA ALA A 89 -15.12 -13.36 -1.32
C ALA A 89 -14.65 -11.90 -1.56
N PRO A 90 -14.38 -11.09 -0.53
CA PRO A 90 -13.78 -9.76 -0.71
C PRO A 90 -12.44 -9.76 -1.47
N LEU A 91 -11.55 -10.72 -1.19
CA LEU A 91 -10.27 -10.85 -1.88
C LEU A 91 -10.44 -11.12 -3.38
N GLY A 92 -11.48 -11.85 -3.77
CA GLY A 92 -11.81 -12.14 -5.17
C GLY A 92 -12.17 -10.91 -6.00
N TRP A 93 -12.55 -9.78 -5.36
CA TRP A 93 -12.86 -8.53 -6.04
C TRP A 93 -11.64 -7.65 -6.27
N ILE A 94 -10.49 -8.00 -5.71
CA ILE A 94 -9.27 -7.21 -5.84
C ILE A 94 -8.56 -7.59 -7.14
N PRO A 95 -8.48 -6.70 -8.15
CA PRO A 95 -7.87 -7.03 -9.44
C PRO A 95 -6.35 -7.20 -9.33
N LEU A 96 -5.72 -6.49 -8.39
CA LEU A 96 -4.28 -6.55 -8.15
C LEU A 96 -3.92 -7.78 -7.30
N ARG A 97 -3.41 -8.83 -7.95
CA ARG A 97 -3.11 -10.12 -7.30
C ARG A 97 -2.15 -10.01 -6.12
N ASP A 98 -1.16 -9.13 -6.23
CA ASP A 98 -0.19 -8.96 -5.14
C ASP A 98 -0.80 -8.23 -3.95
N LEU A 99 -1.70 -7.28 -4.18
CA LEU A 99 -2.48 -6.66 -3.10
C LEU A 99 -3.37 -7.70 -2.42
N ALA A 100 -4.09 -8.50 -3.20
CA ALA A 100 -4.93 -9.59 -2.67
C ALA A 100 -4.10 -10.58 -1.83
N ARG A 101 -2.89 -10.95 -2.31
CA ARG A 101 -1.98 -11.84 -1.57
C ARG A 101 -1.50 -11.22 -0.26
N ARG A 102 -1.11 -9.94 -0.25
CA ARG A 102 -0.63 -9.28 0.97
C ARG A 102 -1.74 -9.18 2.01
N LEU A 103 -2.96 -8.83 1.58
CA LEU A 103 -4.14 -8.81 2.45
C LEU A 103 -4.50 -10.21 2.97
N SER A 104 -4.32 -11.25 2.16
CA SER A 104 -4.52 -12.64 2.60
C SER A 104 -3.43 -13.16 3.54
N GLY A 105 -2.32 -12.42 3.73
CA GLY A 105 -1.21 -12.80 4.61
C GLY A 105 -0.08 -13.53 3.92
N GLY A 106 -0.09 -13.62 2.60
CA GLY A 106 1.04 -14.13 1.84
C GLY A 106 2.17 -13.10 1.75
N CYS A 107 3.41 -13.59 1.66
CA CYS A 107 4.57 -12.74 1.44
C CYS A 107 4.53 -12.06 0.06
N ARG A 108 5.10 -10.85 -0.04
CA ARG A 108 5.40 -10.19 -1.32
C ARG A 108 6.27 -11.17 -2.12
N ARG A 109 5.86 -11.53 -3.34
CA ARG A 109 6.82 -12.16 -4.26
C ARG A 109 7.70 -11.04 -4.79
N PRO A 110 9.04 -11.18 -4.78
CA PRO A 110 9.88 -10.26 -5.51
C PRO A 110 9.41 -10.23 -6.96
N VAL A 111 9.22 -9.04 -7.51
CA VAL A 111 9.03 -8.89 -8.96
C VAL A 111 10.41 -9.09 -9.54
N ILE A 112 10.62 -10.25 -10.16
CA ILE A 112 11.87 -10.55 -10.84
C ILE A 112 11.69 -10.06 -12.28
N ASP A 113 12.55 -9.17 -12.75
CA ASP A 113 12.53 -8.71 -14.14
C ASP A 113 12.97 -9.82 -15.12
N ALA A 114 13.00 -9.51 -16.41
CA ALA A 114 13.40 -10.47 -17.44
C ALA A 114 14.89 -10.88 -17.35
N GLN A 115 15.67 -10.17 -16.55
CA GLN A 115 17.10 -10.34 -16.34
C GLN A 115 17.42 -11.10 -15.04
N GLY A 116 16.41 -11.38 -14.21
CA GLY A 116 16.59 -12.10 -12.95
C GLY A 116 16.80 -11.17 -11.74
N GLU A 117 16.66 -9.86 -11.90
CA GLU A 117 16.85 -8.89 -10.83
C GLU A 117 15.54 -8.62 -10.09
N ILE A 118 15.61 -8.45 -8.76
CA ILE A 118 14.46 -8.10 -7.92
C ILE A 118 14.16 -6.62 -8.14
N CYS A 119 13.22 -6.33 -9.03
CA CYS A 119 12.72 -4.98 -9.26
C CYS A 119 11.74 -4.61 -8.13
N GLY A 120 12.18 -3.80 -7.17
CA GLY A 120 11.32 -3.28 -6.10
C GLY A 120 11.96 -3.13 -4.72
N GLU A 121 13.20 -3.59 -4.52
CA GLU A 121 14.03 -3.09 -3.44
C GLU A 121 14.77 -1.85 -3.95
N VAL A 122 14.27 -0.67 -3.58
CA VAL A 122 15.12 0.51 -3.58
C VAL A 122 16.03 0.32 -2.37
N ASP A 123 17.26 -0.12 -2.60
CA ASP A 123 18.33 -0.03 -1.60
C ASP A 123 18.52 1.45 -1.26
N LEU A 124 17.92 1.87 -0.15
CA LEU A 124 18.19 3.15 0.47
C LEU A 124 19.47 3.00 1.30
N PHE A 125 20.60 3.34 0.69
CA PHE A 125 21.79 3.76 1.43
C PHE A 125 21.59 5.16 2.03
#